data_AF-A0A6H1ZV60-F1
#
_entry.id   AF-A0A6H1ZV60-F1
#
_cell.length_a   1.000
_cell.length_b   1.000
_cell.length_c   1.000
_cell.angle_alpha   90.00
_cell.angle_beta   90.00
_cell.angle_gamma   90.00
#
_symmetry.space_group_name_H-M   'P 1'
#
loop_
_entity.id
_entity.type
_entity.pdbx_description
1 polymer ?
#
loop_
_entity_poly.entity_id
_entity_poly.type
_entity_poly.pdbx_seq_one_letter_code
_entity_poly.pdbx_strand_id
1 'polypeptide(L)' 'MKVYKIEVMVIDFDELGPTSIVSAMENVRYPNCCIINLRVKDIEGVDIGEWSDDHPLNNSNTENEEYGRLFKSDRSHSR' A
#
# COMPACT_ATOMS: atom_id res chain seq x y z
N MET A 1 12.66 6.28 -10.13
CA MET A 1 12.15 5.21 -9.23
C MET A 1 10.66 5.45 -9.07
N LYS A 2 9.84 4.42 -8.89
CA LYS A 2 8.39 4.59 -8.75
C LYS A 2 7.93 4.12 -7.39
N VAL A 3 6.96 4.83 -6.83
CA VAL A 3 6.17 4.40 -5.67
C VAL A 3 4.79 3.99 -6.16
N TYR A 4 4.19 3.00 -5.51
CA TYR A 4 2.86 2.50 -5.84
C TYR A 4 1.95 2.56 -4.63
N LYS A 5 0.73 3.01 -4.85
CA LYS A 5 -0.40 2.82 -3.95
C LYS A 5 -1.24 1.68 -4.51
N ILE A 6 -1.44 0.64 -3.71
CA ILE A 6 -2.20 -0.54 -4.10
C ILE A 6 -3.39 -0.64 -3.16
N GLU A 7 -4.60 -0.59 -3.71
CA GLU A 7 -5.81 -0.88 -2.95
C GLU A 7 -6.11 -2.38 -3.04
N VAL A 8 -6.24 -3.03 -1.89
CA VAL A 8 -6.43 -4.46 -1.78
C VAL A 8 -7.68 -4.76 -0.99
N MET A 9 -8.54 -5.61 -1.55
CA MET A 9 -9.66 -6.21 -0.82
C MET A 9 -9.28 -7.60 -0.36
N VAL A 10 -9.47 -7.86 0.93
CA VAL A 10 -9.28 -9.16 1.56
C VAL A 10 -10.62 -9.64 2.09
N ILE A 11 -10.97 -10.90 1.82
CA ILE A 11 -12.09 -11.58 2.47
C ILE A 11 -11.51 -12.43 3.60
N ASP A 12 -11.89 -12.12 4.82
CA ASP A 12 -11.44 -12.78 6.04
C ASP A 12 -12.33 -13.98 6.35
N PHE A 13 -11.93 -15.17 5.89
CA PHE A 13 -12.67 -16.41 6.14
C PHE A 13 -12.41 -17.00 7.53
N ASP A 14 -11.28 -16.65 8.15
CA ASP A 14 -10.78 -17.24 9.40
C ASP A 14 -10.97 -16.30 10.61
N GLU A 15 -11.71 -15.20 10.43
CA GLU A 15 -12.00 -14.19 11.46
C GLU A 15 -10.74 -13.63 12.15
N LEU A 16 -9.65 -13.46 11.39
CA LEU A 16 -8.39 -12.92 11.90
C LEU A 16 -8.51 -11.46 12.37
N GLY A 17 -9.42 -10.72 11.74
CA GLY A 17 -9.64 -9.30 11.98
C GLY A 17 -8.58 -8.40 11.36
N PRO A 18 -8.85 -7.07 11.31
CA PRO A 18 -8.07 -6.12 10.53
C PRO A 18 -6.61 -6.00 10.96
N THR A 19 -6.34 -5.93 12.27
CA THR A 19 -4.96 -5.80 12.80
C THR A 19 -4.09 -6.99 12.43
N SER A 20 -4.63 -8.20 12.56
CA SER A 20 -3.92 -9.44 12.21
C SER A 20 -3.69 -9.54 10.71
N ILE A 21 -4.64 -9.10 9.89
CA ILE A 21 -4.51 -9.05 8.42
C ILE A 21 -3.42 -8.07 8.01
N VAL A 22 -3.37 -6.85 8.57
CA VAL A 22 -2.30 -5.86 8.28
C VAL A 22 -0.94 -6.43 8.66
N SER A 23 -0.82 -6.97 9.88
CA SER A 23 0.42 -7.59 10.35
C SER A 23 0.85 -8.75 9.44
N ALA A 24 -0.09 -9.59 9.02
CA ALA A 24 0.19 -10.65 8.06
C ALA A 24 0.64 -10.09 6.71
N MET A 25 0.01 -9.05 6.17
CA MET A 25 0.41 -8.44 4.89
C MET A 25 1.81 -7.79 4.94
N GLU A 26 2.14 -7.10 6.02
CA GLU A 26 3.43 -6.40 6.18
C GLU A 26 4.60 -7.37 6.46
N ASN A 27 4.34 -8.48 7.16
CA ASN A 27 5.37 -9.43 7.58
C ASN A 27 5.44 -10.70 6.72
N VAL A 28 4.65 -10.77 5.65
CA VAL A 28 4.63 -11.91 4.73
C VAL A 28 5.93 -11.94 3.91
N ARG A 29 6.82 -12.89 4.26
CA ARG A 29 7.93 -13.32 3.39
C ARG A 29 7.47 -14.29 2.28
N TYR A 30 6.29 -14.88 2.43
CA TYR A 30 5.59 -15.77 1.48
C TYR A 30 4.09 -15.59 1.72
N PRO A 31 3.22 -15.47 0.69
CA PRO A 31 1.80 -15.26 0.90
C PRO A 31 1.24 -16.40 1.75
N ASN A 32 0.95 -16.08 3.02
CA ASN A 32 0.37 -17.03 3.96
C ASN A 32 -0.96 -17.50 3.37
N CYS A 33 -1.13 -18.82 3.25
CA CYS A 33 -2.31 -19.47 2.70
C CYS A 33 -3.62 -19.18 3.47
N CYS A 34 -3.63 -18.29 4.47
CA CYS A 34 -4.84 -17.83 5.16
C CYS A 34 -5.47 -16.60 4.46
N ILE A 35 -4.68 -15.84 3.68
CA ILE A 35 -5.18 -14.70 2.90
C ILE A 35 -5.38 -15.16 1.44
N ILE A 36 -6.24 -16.16 1.24
CA ILE A 36 -6.42 -16.82 -0.09
C ILE A 36 -7.13 -15.90 -1.11
N ASN A 37 -7.93 -14.94 -0.64
CA ASN A 37 -8.78 -14.12 -1.51
C ASN A 37 -8.37 -12.64 -1.50
N LEU A 38 -7.08 -12.41 -1.71
CA LEU A 38 -6.52 -11.09 -1.92
C LEU A 38 -6.82 -10.64 -3.35
N ARG A 39 -7.53 -9.52 -3.51
CA ARG A 39 -7.81 -8.94 -4.83
C ARG A 39 -7.37 -7.49 -4.86
N VAL A 40 -6.41 -7.18 -5.74
CA VAL A 40 -6.08 -5.79 -6.08
C VAL A 40 -7.30 -5.17 -6.75
N LYS A 41 -7.76 -4.05 -6.20
CA LYS A 41 -8.89 -3.27 -6.71
C LYS A 41 -8.42 -2.12 -7.58
N ASP A 42 -7.30 -1.52 -7.18
CA ASP A 42 -6.72 -0.39 -7.88
C ASP A 42 -5.20 -0.36 -7.68
N ILE A 43 -4.50 0.21 -8.65
CA ILE A 43 -3.07 0.46 -8.58
C ILE A 43 -2.74 1.81 -9.20
N GLU A 44 -2.15 2.68 -8.40
CA GLU A 44 -1.69 4.00 -8.80
C GLU A 44 -0.17 4.08 -8.62
N GLY A 45 0.55 4.54 -9.64
CA GLY A 45 2.01 4.61 -9.63
C GLY A 45 2.51 6.02 -9.93
N VAL A 46 3.41 6.54 -9.09
CA VAL A 46 3.99 7.88 -9.23
C VAL A 46 5.51 7.76 -9.36
N ASP A 47 6.09 8.47 -10.34
CA ASP A 47 7.54 8.59 -10.46
C ASP A 47 8.07 9.57 -9.41
N ILE A 48 9.05 9.15 -8.63
CA ILE A 48 9.69 9.92 -7.56
C ILE A 48 11.13 10.34 -7.93
N GLY A 49 11.57 10.10 -9.17
CA GLY A 49 12.93 10.43 -9.58
C GLY A 49 13.97 9.50 -8.94
N GLU A 50 15.12 10.02 -8.53
CA GLU A 50 16.17 9.23 -7.89
C GLU A 50 15.93 9.11 -6.37
N TRP A 51 16.29 7.96 -5.79
CA TRP A 51 16.20 7.76 -4.35
C TRP A 51 17.31 8.53 -3.62
N SER A 52 16.98 9.13 -2.48
CA SER A 52 17.91 9.80 -1.57
C SER A 52 17.55 9.44 -0.13
N ASP A 53 18.53 9.35 0.76
CA ASP A 53 18.29 9.13 2.20
C ASP A 53 17.50 10.29 2.82
N ASP A 54 17.57 11.49 2.22
CA ASP A 54 16.78 12.67 2.61
C ASP A 54 15.37 12.68 2.01
N HIS A 55 14.96 11.64 1.27
CA HIS A 55 13.64 11.58 0.65
C HIS A 55 12.54 11.58 1.73
N PRO A 56 11.43 12.34 1.59
CA PRO A 56 10.42 12.44 2.65
C PRO A 56 9.73 11.11 3.02
N LEU A 57 9.70 10.14 2.10
CA LEU A 57 9.23 8.77 2.38
C LEU A 57 10.18 7.95 3.27
N ASN A 58 11.41 8.39 3.51
CA ASN A 58 12.38 7.70 4.36
C ASN A 58 12.24 8.07 5.86
N ASN A 59 11.35 9.01 6.19
CA ASN A 59 11.15 9.47 7.56
C ASN A 59 9.67 9.42 7.93
N SER A 60 9.36 8.67 8.98
CA SER A 60 7.98 8.45 9.45
C SER A 60 7.24 9.74 9.82
N ASN A 61 7.95 10.82 10.15
CA ASN A 61 7.34 12.12 10.43
C ASN A 61 6.87 12.85 9.16
N THR A 62 7.48 12.57 8.01
CA THR A 62 7.18 13.24 6.72
C THR A 62 6.48 12.31 5.72
N GLU A 63 6.53 11.00 5.94
CA GLU A 63 5.97 9.98 5.04
C GLU A 63 4.48 10.19 4.78
N ASN A 64 3.68 10.45 5.80
CA ASN A 64 2.22 10.63 5.64
C ASN A 64 1.86 11.87 4.82
N GLU A 65 2.58 12.98 5.02
CA GLU A 65 2.37 14.21 4.25
C GLU A 65 2.76 14.00 2.79
N GLU A 66 3.89 13.32 2.56
CA GLU A 66 4.39 13.03 1.23
C GLU A 66 3.50 12.03 0.49
N TYR A 67 3.02 10.98 1.16
CA TYR A 67 1.98 10.07 0.64
C TYR A 67 0.75 10.88 0.21
N GLY A 68 0.29 11.79 1.07
CA GLY A 68 -0.82 12.68 0.77
C GLY A 68 -0.55 13.56 -0.45
N ARG A 69 0.69 14.05 -0.65
CA ARG A 69 1.11 14.83 -1.82
C ARG A 69 1.12 14.02 -3.11
N LEU A 70 1.65 12.79 -3.04
CA LEU A 70 1.84 11.91 -4.21
C LEU A 70 0.51 11.35 -4.72
N PHE A 71 -0.41 11.03 -3.82
CA PHE A 71 -1.68 10.36 -4.14
C PHE A 71 -2.90 11.22 -3.79
N LYS A 72 -2.80 12.55 -3.90
CA LYS A 72 -3.96 13.45 -3.72
C LYS A 72 -5.09 12.94 -4.61
N SER A 73 -6.23 12.65 -3.99
CA SER A 73 -7.36 11.96 -4.60
C SER A 73 -7.84 12.62 -5.88
N ASP A 74 -7.27 12.20 -7.00
CA ASP A 74 -7.90 12.33 -8.30
C ASP A 74 -8.88 11.17 -8.43
N ARG A 75 -10.16 11.42 -8.12
CA ARG A 75 -11.27 10.52 -8.51
C ARG A 75 -11.52 10.58 -10.03
N SER A 76 -10.47 10.79 -10.81
CA SER A 76 -10.48 10.70 -12.25
C SER A 76 -9.54 9.54 -12.57
N HIS A 77 -10.12 8.39 -12.88
CA HIS A 77 -9.60 7.26 -13.68
C HIS A 77 -10.43 6.00 -13.32
N SER A 78 -11.76 6.14 -13.44
CA SER A 78 -12.60 5.01 -13.83
C SER A 78 -12.53 4.94 -15.35
N ARG A 79 -11.81 3.94 -15.88
CA ARG A 79 -11.94 3.46 -17.26
C ARG A 79 -11.73 1.95 -17.29
#